data_AF-A0A4R6IFC2-F1
#
_entry.id   AF-A0A4R6IFC2-F1
#
_cell.length_a   1.000
_cell.length_b   1.000
_cell.length_c   1.000
_cell.angle_alpha   90.00
_cell.angle_beta   90.00
_cell.angle_gamma   90.00
#
_symmetry.space_group_name_H-M   'P 1'
#
loop_
_entity.id
_entity.type
_entity.pdbx_description
1 polymer ?
#
loop_
_entity_poly.entity_id
_entity_poly.type
_entity_poly.pdbx_seq_one_letter_code
_entity_poly.pdbx_strand_id
1 'polypeptide(L)' 'MDLGLAIGLIVGLFILGLIIGAIAAFFITRKLFEKQLRENPPITENMIRVMFSQMGVKASESRIRQVMRSMKNAK' A
#
# COMPACT_ATOMS: atom_id res chain seq x y z
N MET A 1 44.21 1.46 21.97
CA MET A 1 42.84 1.81 21.54
C MET A 1 41.89 1.18 22.52
N ASP A 2 41.27 2.00 23.38
CA ASP A 2 40.40 1.51 24.44
C ASP A 2 39.20 0.78 23.85
N LEU A 3 39.02 -0.48 24.25
CA LEU A 3 37.98 -1.40 23.79
C LEU A 3 36.56 -0.77 23.83
N GLY A 4 36.34 0.16 24.77
CA GLY A 4 35.08 0.90 24.92
C GLY A 4 34.74 1.85 23.75
N LEU A 5 35.75 2.50 23.13
CA LEU A 5 35.52 3.38 21.97
C LEU A 5 35.13 2.58 20.72
N ALA A 6 35.72 1.40 20.54
CA ALA A 6 35.40 0.51 19.43
C ALA A 6 33.95 0.00 19.53
N ILE A 7 33.52 -0.41 20.73
CA ILE A 7 32.16 -0.90 20.98
C ILE A 7 31.13 0.23 20.76
N GLY A 8 31.39 1.44 21.26
CA GLY A 8 30.50 2.59 21.07
C GLY A 8 30.29 2.97 19.60
N LEU A 9 31.36 2.97 18.80
CA LEU A 9 31.27 3.27 17.36
C LEU A 9 30.48 2.20 16.59
N ILE A 10 30.67 0.92 16.92
CA ILE A 10 29.93 -0.18 16.28
C ILE A 10 28.44 -0.06 16.57
N VAL A 11 28.06 0.19 17.83
CA VAL A 11 26.65 0.35 18.22
C VAL A 11 26.01 1.57 17.54
N GLY A 12 26.73 2.70 17.49
CA GLY A 12 26.24 3.91 16.81
C GLY A 12 26.00 3.69 15.31
N LEU A 13 26.94 3.05 14.62
CA LEU A 13 26.80 2.71 13.20
C LEU A 13 25.68 1.70 12.94
N PHE A 14 25.49 0.74 13.84
CA PHE A 14 24.42 -0.25 13.73
C PHE A 14 23.03 0.39 13.81
N ILE A 15 22.83 1.30 14.78
CA ILE A 15 21.58 2.06 14.92
C ILE A 15 21.33 2.93 13.67
N LEU A 16 22.36 3.62 13.19
CA LEU A 16 22.25 4.44 11.98
C LEU A 16 21.90 3.58 10.74
N GLY A 17 22.53 2.41 10.61
CA GLY A 17 22.22 1.44 9.55
C GLY A 17 20.78 0.92 9.62
N LEU A 18 20.26 0.65 10.82
CA LEU A 18 18.86 0.25 11.00
C LEU A 18 17.89 1.36 10.60
N ILE A 19 18.16 2.62 10.95
CA ILE A 19 17.31 3.75 10.58
C ILE A 19 17.29 3.92 9.06
N ILE A 20 18.46 3.91 8.42
CA ILE A 20 18.55 4.03 6.96
C ILE A 20 17.88 2.84 6.27
N GLY A 21 18.12 1.62 6.76
CA GLY A 21 17.51 0.40 6.24
C GLY A 21 15.98 0.41 6.36
N ALA A 22 15.44 0.86 7.49
CA ALA A 22 14.00 0.99 7.71
C ALA A 22 13.36 2.01 6.76
N ILE A 23 14.00 3.17 6.58
CA ILE A 23 13.52 4.20 5.64
C ILE A 23 13.54 3.66 4.20
N ALA A 24 14.66 3.05 3.78
CA ALA A 24 14.78 2.47 2.45
C ALA A 24 13.73 1.37 2.21
N ALA A 25 13.56 0.46 3.17
CA ALA A 25 12.57 -0.62 3.10
C ALA A 25 11.13 -0.07 3.00
N PHE A 26 10.80 0.97 3.77
CA PHE A 26 9.48 1.62 3.72
C PHE A 26 9.19 2.20 2.32
N PHE A 27 10.13 2.95 1.74
CA PHE A 27 9.95 3.55 0.42
C PHE A 27 9.84 2.50 -0.70
N ILE A 28 10.67 1.45 -0.66
CA ILE A 28 10.62 0.36 -1.64
C ILE A 28 9.27 -0.36 -1.54
N THR A 29 8.88 -0.74 -0.33
CA THR A 29 7.62 -1.44 -0.08
C THR A 29 6.44 -0.61 -0.56
N ARG A 30 6.39 0.69 -0.21
CA ARG A 30 5.34 1.60 -0.70
C ARG A 30 5.23 1.62 -2.22
N LYS A 31 6.36 1.75 -2.94
CA LYS A 31 6.35 1.75 -4.42
C LYS A 31 5.86 0.41 -4.99
N LEU A 32 6.25 -0.70 -4.38
CA LEU A 32 5.82 -2.02 -4.80
C LEU A 32 4.30 -2.20 -4.61
N PHE A 33 3.77 -1.83 -3.44
CA PHE A 33 2.34 -1.88 -3.16
C PHE A 33 1.53 -0.99 -4.10
N GLU A 34 2.01 0.23 -4.36
CA GLU A 34 1.34 1.14 -5.29
C GLU A 34 1.30 0.56 -6.71
N LYS A 35 2.39 -0.07 -7.16
CA LYS A 35 2.44 -0.75 -8.46
C LYS A 35 1.45 -1.92 -8.50
N GLN A 36 1.42 -2.75 -7.46
CA GLN A 36 0.49 -3.88 -7.35
C GLN A 36 -0.97 -3.45 -7.39
N LEU A 37 -1.35 -2.39 -6.67
CA LEU A 37 -2.72 -1.86 -6.66
C LEU A 37 -3.14 -1.25 -8.00
N ARG A 38 -2.18 -0.73 -8.78
CA ARG A 38 -2.44 -0.21 -10.13
C ARG A 38 -2.60 -1.32 -11.16
N GLU A 39 -1.82 -2.38 -11.06
CA GLU A 39 -1.87 -3.54 -11.97
C GLU A 39 -3.09 -4.43 -11.66
N ASN A 40 -3.42 -4.62 -10.38
CA ASN A 40 -4.57 -5.39 -9.91
C ASN A 40 -5.51 -4.47 -9.09
N PRO A 41 -6.45 -3.76 -9.73
CA PRO A 41 -7.30 -2.79 -9.05
C PRO A 41 -8.15 -3.46 -7.96
N PRO A 42 -8.29 -2.84 -6.77
CA PRO A 42 -8.95 -3.46 -5.62
C PRO A 42 -10.46 -3.61 -5.78
N ILE A 43 -11.09 -2.92 -6.75
CA ILE A 43 -12.53 -2.91 -6.95
C ILE A 43 -12.86 -3.19 -8.43
N THR A 44 -13.65 -4.24 -8.66
CA THR A 44 -14.16 -4.64 -9.99
C THR A 44 -15.67 -4.39 -10.11
N GLU A 45 -16.22 -4.40 -11.34
CA GLU A 45 -17.67 -4.23 -11.56
C GLU A 45 -18.49 -5.32 -10.87
N ASN A 46 -17.97 -6.55 -10.88
CA ASN A 46 -18.59 -7.69 -10.19
C ASN A 46 -18.60 -7.50 -8.68
N MET A 47 -17.53 -6.98 -8.09
CA MET A 47 -17.49 -6.65 -6.65
C MET A 47 -18.52 -5.58 -6.29
N ILE A 48 -18.66 -4.54 -7.12
CA ILE A 48 -19.69 -3.50 -6.95
C ILE A 48 -21.09 -4.12 -7.06
N ARG A 49 -21.32 -5.03 -8.02
CA ARG A 49 -22.60 -5.75 -8.17
C ARG A 49 -22.92 -6.60 -6.95
N VAL A 50 -21.95 -7.33 -6.41
CA VAL A 50 -22.11 -8.12 -5.19
C VAL A 50 -22.40 -7.20 -4.00
N MET A 51 -21.70 -6.07 -3.88
CA MET A 51 -21.94 -5.08 -2.83
C MET A 51 -23.38 -4.55 -2.87
N PHE A 52 -23.89 -4.18 -4.06
CA PHE A 52 -25.29 -3.77 -4.22
C PHE A 52 -26.27 -4.91 -3.91
N SER A 53 -25.95 -6.14 -4.33
CA SER A 53 -26.77 -7.32 -4.08
C SER A 53 -26.86 -7.66 -2.60
N GLN A 54 -25.78 -7.46 -1.83
CA GLN A 54 -25.78 -7.61 -0.36
C GLN A 54 -26.69 -6.59 0.33
N MET A 55 -26.87 -5.41 -0.27
CA MET A 55 -27.80 -4.39 0.20
C MET A 55 -29.25 -4.61 -0.26
N GLY A 56 -29.55 -5.73 -0.94
CA GLY A 56 -30.87 -6.00 -1.52
C GLY A 56 -31.21 -5.11 -2.74
N VAL A 57 -30.23 -4.39 -3.28
CA VAL A 57 -30.40 -3.50 -4.43
C VAL A 57 -29.88 -4.18 -5.68
N LYS A 58 -30.75 -4.42 -6.67
CA LYS A 58 -30.32 -4.82 -8.01
C LYS A 58 -29.87 -3.59 -8.79
N ALA A 59 -28.56 -3.32 -8.81
CA ALA A 59 -28.01 -2.21 -9.58
C ALA A 59 -28.04 -2.49 -11.10
N SER A 60 -28.36 -1.48 -11.89
CA SER A 60 -28.22 -1.54 -13.35
C SER A 60 -26.74 -1.46 -13.77
N GLU A 61 -26.40 -2.07 -14.90
CA GLU A 61 -25.03 -2.05 -15.45
C GLU A 61 -24.49 -0.62 -15.68
N SER A 62 -25.37 0.33 -16.04
CA SER A 62 -24.99 1.75 -16.18
C SER A 62 -24.59 2.37 -14.84
N ARG A 63 -25.32 2.07 -13.76
CA ARG A 63 -25.04 2.56 -12.42
C ARG A 63 -23.77 1.93 -11.83
N ILE A 64 -23.54 0.63 -12.08
CA ILE A 64 -22.31 -0.07 -11.68
C ILE A 64 -21.09 0.60 -12.33
N ARG A 65 -21.15 0.88 -13.65
CA ARG A 65 -20.09 1.59 -14.36
C ARG A 65 -19.87 3.02 -13.87
N GLN A 66 -20.95 3.74 -13.54
CA GLN A 66 -20.85 5.09 -12.97
C GLN A 66 -20.10 5.06 -11.63
N VAL A 67 -20.47 4.13 -10.74
CA VAL A 67 -19.81 3.97 -9.44
C VAL A 67 -18.35 3.54 -9.61
N MET A 68 -18.04 2.60 -10.50
CA MET A 68 -16.67 2.19 -10.78
C MET A 68 -15.80 3.37 -11.24
N ARG A 69 -16.33 4.24 -12.11
CA ARG A 69 -15.64 5.45 -12.57
C ARG A 69 -15.41 6.43 -11.42
N SER A 70 -16.40 6.63 -10.55
CA SER A 70 -16.24 7.46 -9.34
C SER A 70 -15.18 6.91 -8.39
N MET A 71 -15.11 5.58 -8.21
CA MET A 71 -14.09 4.94 -7.38
C MET A 71 -12.68 5.08 -7.99
N LYS A 72 -12.55 4.96 -9.32
CA LYS A 72 -11.27 5.15 -10.02
C LYS A 72 -10.78 6.60 -9.98
N ASN A 73 -11.72 7.55 -9.93
CA ASN A 73 -11.42 8.99 -9.92
C ASN A 73 -11.17 9.54 -8.49
N ALA A 74 -11.51 8.79 -7.44
CA ALA A 74 -11.23 9.12 -6.04
C ALA A 74 -9.76 8.85 -5.66
N LYS A 75 -8.85 9.31 -6.54
CA LYS A 75 -7.40 9.18 -6.40
C LYS A 75 -6.85 9.97 -5.22
#